data_AF-A0AA37GL82-F1
#
_entry.id   AF-A0AA37GL82-F1
#
_cell.length_a   1.000
_cell.length_b   1.000
_cell.length_c   1.000
_cell.angle_alpha   90.00
_cell.angle_beta   90.00
_cell.angle_gamma   90.00
#
_symmetry.space_group_name_H-M   'P 1'
#
loop_
_entity.id
_entity.type
_entity.pdbx_description
1 polymer ?
#
loop_
_entity_poly.entity_id
_entity_poly.type
_entity_poly.pdbx_seq_one_letter_code
_entity_poly.pdbx_strand_id
1 'polypeptide(L)'
;MDNLGDGANYAFFNNITYRAPKVPTLYTALSAGDAAATSPEVYGAYTHSFVLERDDVVQVVVNNLDPGRHPFHLHGHEFQALYRAPEEGGTFADANITEADFPAVPMRRDTLVVWPNGNIVLRFRANNPGVWLFHCHIEWHVTSGLIATFVEAPLDLQKTLSIPQNHLDVCAAASVPTAGNAAGNTKDLLDLTGQNTPPARLPDGFTARGIVALVFSCVTGILGVLVVGWYGLAKTEDGPSGSGYAGPPSDTAAAVVRAGDGQQKEPIMVGPCPADRVPVEPDGHRSPAARRAWNLENPVGSM
;
A
#
# COMPACT_ATOMS: atom_id res chain seq x y z
N MET A 1 -3.00 4.70 -1.05
CA MET A 1 -2.52 4.21 -2.38
C MET A 1 -2.69 5.33 -3.41
N ASP A 2 -2.03 5.27 -4.57
CA ASP A 2 -2.14 6.31 -5.61
C ASP A 2 -1.92 5.74 -7.02
N ASN A 3 -2.43 6.42 -8.05
CA ASN A 3 -2.26 6.03 -9.44
C ASN A 3 -0.99 6.63 -10.03
N LEU A 4 -0.21 5.82 -10.75
CA LEU A 4 0.98 6.30 -11.47
C LEU A 4 0.66 6.57 -12.95
N GLY A 5 1.68 6.98 -13.71
CA GLY A 5 1.57 7.50 -15.08
C GLY A 5 1.05 6.51 -16.11
N ASP A 6 1.00 5.23 -15.78
CA ASP A 6 0.35 4.16 -16.55
C ASP A 6 -1.15 4.00 -16.21
N GLY A 7 -1.66 4.78 -15.26
CA GLY A 7 -3.04 4.74 -14.79
C GLY A 7 -3.35 3.62 -13.80
N ALA A 8 -2.37 2.77 -13.45
CA ALA A 8 -2.55 1.68 -12.50
C ALA A 8 -2.36 2.17 -11.06
N ASN A 9 -3.00 1.47 -10.12
CA ASN A 9 -2.94 1.79 -8.69
C ASN A 9 -1.75 1.11 -8.00
N TYR A 10 -0.96 1.92 -7.30
CA TYR A 10 0.21 1.50 -6.55
C TYR A 10 0.10 1.83 -5.08
N ALA A 11 0.75 1.01 -4.27
CA ALA A 11 0.84 1.17 -2.84
C ALA A 11 2.26 1.58 -2.46
N PHE A 12 2.38 2.34 -1.37
CA PHE A 12 3.60 3.04 -1.02
C PHE A 12 3.89 2.93 0.47
N PHE A 13 5.17 2.80 0.79
CA PHE A 13 5.71 3.27 2.05
C PHE A 13 6.59 4.48 1.76
N ASN A 14 6.40 5.60 2.44
CA ASN A 14 7.25 6.81 2.34
C ASN A 14 7.55 7.24 0.89
N ASN A 15 6.51 7.34 0.05
CA ASN A 15 6.62 7.67 -1.38
C ASN A 15 7.34 6.63 -2.26
N ILE A 16 7.74 5.48 -1.73
CA ILE A 16 8.37 4.38 -2.45
C ILE A 16 7.35 3.26 -2.65
N THR A 17 7.10 2.89 -3.90
CA THR A 17 6.40 1.64 -4.26
C THR A 17 7.44 0.58 -4.58
N TYR A 18 7.30 -0.60 -3.99
CA TYR A 18 8.31 -1.64 -4.13
C TYR A 18 8.47 -2.09 -5.59
N ARG A 19 9.72 -2.24 -6.02
CA ARG A 19 10.09 -2.91 -7.27
C ARG A 19 11.13 -3.97 -6.98
N ALA A 20 10.83 -5.20 -7.39
CA ALA A 20 11.75 -6.31 -7.25
C ALA A 20 13.09 -5.95 -7.94
N PRO A 21 14.24 -6.13 -7.27
CA PRO A 21 15.53 -5.89 -7.88
C PRO A 21 15.82 -6.95 -8.94
N LYS A 22 16.80 -6.69 -9.83
CA LYS A 22 17.22 -7.69 -10.83
C LYS A 22 17.98 -8.85 -10.20
N VAL A 23 18.82 -8.55 -9.21
CA VAL A 23 19.48 -9.53 -8.35
C VAL A 23 18.68 -9.61 -7.05
N PRO A 24 18.17 -10.79 -6.65
CA PRO A 24 17.46 -10.91 -5.38
C PRO A 24 18.33 -10.42 -4.22
N THR A 25 17.74 -9.65 -3.30
CA THR A 25 18.42 -8.93 -2.22
C THR A 25 19.36 -9.82 -1.40
N LEU A 26 18.98 -11.08 -1.15
CA LEU A 26 19.83 -12.07 -0.49
C LEU A 26 21.16 -12.28 -1.21
N TYR A 27 21.12 -12.46 -2.54
CA TYR A 27 22.33 -12.66 -3.34
C TYR A 27 23.17 -11.38 -3.42
N THR A 28 22.55 -10.21 -3.47
CA THR A 28 23.28 -8.94 -3.33
C THR A 28 24.00 -8.88 -1.99
N ALA A 29 23.33 -9.20 -0.88
CA ALA A 29 23.95 -9.20 0.45
C ALA A 29 25.12 -10.18 0.54
N LEU A 30 25.05 -11.33 -0.13
CA LEU A 30 26.11 -12.34 -0.13
C LEU A 30 27.28 -12.03 -1.07
N SER A 31 27.08 -11.21 -2.11
CA SER A 31 28.06 -10.99 -3.18
C SER A 31 28.64 -9.58 -3.24
N ALA A 32 28.01 -8.59 -2.60
CA ALA A 32 28.45 -7.20 -2.62
C ALA A 32 29.74 -6.93 -1.81
N GLY A 33 30.20 -7.90 -1.02
CA GLY A 33 31.31 -7.72 -0.07
C GLY A 33 30.91 -6.84 1.11
N ASP A 34 31.77 -6.81 2.14
CA ASP A 34 31.43 -6.28 3.46
C ASP A 34 30.95 -4.82 3.43
N ALA A 35 31.73 -3.93 2.80
CA ALA A 35 31.47 -2.50 2.82
C ALA A 35 30.15 -2.13 2.11
N ALA A 36 29.90 -2.72 0.93
CA ALA A 36 28.70 -2.42 0.17
C ALA A 36 27.46 -3.11 0.77
N ALA A 37 27.59 -4.32 1.32
CA ALA A 37 26.48 -5.02 1.96
C ALA A 37 25.94 -4.28 3.22
N THR A 38 26.76 -3.44 3.85
CA THR A 38 26.28 -2.58 4.96
C THR A 38 25.61 -1.29 4.49
N SER A 39 25.66 -0.95 3.19
CA SER A 39 25.00 0.24 2.64
C SER A 39 23.61 -0.09 2.11
N PRO A 40 22.53 0.60 2.55
CA PRO A 40 21.20 0.43 1.96
C PRO A 40 21.14 0.66 0.45
N GLU A 41 22.03 1.50 -0.09
CA GLU A 41 22.06 1.91 -1.49
C GLU A 41 22.29 0.74 -2.45
N VAL A 42 23.11 -0.25 -2.06
CA VAL A 42 23.40 -1.42 -2.90
C VAL A 42 22.15 -2.25 -3.21
N TYR A 43 21.16 -2.17 -2.32
CA TYR A 43 19.90 -2.89 -2.43
C TYR A 43 18.86 -2.15 -3.29
N GLY A 44 19.19 -0.96 -3.81
CA GLY A 44 18.38 -0.23 -4.77
C GLY A 44 17.40 0.76 -4.15
N ALA A 45 17.03 1.76 -4.93
CA ALA A 45 16.19 2.88 -4.47
C ALA A 45 14.72 2.48 -4.25
N TYR A 46 14.26 1.41 -4.88
CA TYR A 46 12.85 1.01 -4.91
C TYR A 46 12.58 -0.33 -4.20
N THR A 47 13.55 -0.92 -3.51
CA THR A 47 13.33 -2.10 -2.65
C THR A 47 12.97 -1.72 -1.21
N HIS A 48 13.05 -0.43 -0.89
CA HIS A 48 12.82 0.16 0.43
C HIS A 48 13.56 -0.62 1.52
N SER A 49 14.88 -0.74 1.34
CA SER A 49 15.74 -1.57 2.17
C SER A 49 16.27 -0.81 3.39
N PHE A 50 16.23 -1.47 4.54
CA PHE A 50 16.81 -1.02 5.81
C PHE A 50 17.85 -2.04 6.24
N VAL A 51 19.09 -1.59 6.44
CA VAL A 51 20.17 -2.45 6.94
C VAL A 51 20.19 -2.36 8.46
N LEU A 52 20.11 -3.52 9.13
CA LEU A 52 20.05 -3.63 10.59
C LEU A 52 21.32 -4.28 11.14
N GLU A 53 21.82 -3.77 12.26
CA GLU A 53 22.92 -4.41 12.97
C GLU A 53 22.43 -5.62 13.78
N ARG A 54 23.34 -6.56 14.07
CA ARG A 54 23.04 -7.71 14.91
C ARG A 54 22.65 -7.23 16.32
N ASP A 55 21.55 -7.81 16.83
CA ASP A 55 20.95 -7.53 18.14
C ASP A 55 20.33 -6.13 18.34
N ASP A 56 20.21 -5.33 17.27
CA ASP A 56 19.44 -4.09 17.33
C ASP A 56 18.00 -4.35 17.82
N VAL A 57 17.52 -3.50 18.72
CA VAL A 57 16.09 -3.46 19.08
C VAL A 57 15.41 -2.48 18.15
N VAL A 58 14.75 -3.01 17.12
CA VAL A 58 14.11 -2.25 16.06
C VAL A 58 12.66 -1.97 16.44
N GLN A 59 12.27 -0.70 16.35
CA GLN A 59 10.88 -0.27 16.45
C GLN A 59 10.37 0.13 15.08
N VAL A 60 9.25 -0.45 14.66
CA VAL A 60 8.59 -0.14 13.40
C VAL A 60 7.29 0.58 13.72
N VAL A 61 7.16 1.82 13.25
CA VAL A 61 5.92 2.60 13.32
C VAL A 61 5.29 2.60 11.93
N VAL A 62 4.04 2.14 11.86
CA VAL A 62 3.26 2.20 10.61
C VAL A 62 2.10 3.16 10.81
N ASN A 63 2.13 4.26 10.07
CA ASN A 63 1.02 5.20 9.96
C ASN A 63 0.19 4.82 8.73
N ASN A 64 -1.06 4.45 8.94
CA ASN A 64 -1.99 4.16 7.86
C ASN A 64 -2.68 5.46 7.44
N LEU A 65 -2.35 5.95 6.25
CA LEU A 65 -2.97 7.13 5.64
C LEU A 65 -4.05 6.74 4.61
N ASP A 66 -4.56 5.51 4.72
CA ASP A 66 -5.59 4.92 3.87
C ASP A 66 -6.80 4.52 4.74
N PRO A 67 -8.04 4.65 4.23
CA PRO A 67 -9.24 4.25 4.97
C PRO A 67 -9.43 2.72 5.05
N GLY A 68 -8.54 1.93 4.44
CA GLY A 68 -8.54 0.48 4.49
C GLY A 68 -7.96 -0.09 5.78
N ARG A 69 -8.20 -1.39 5.98
CA ARG A 69 -7.52 -2.21 7.01
C ARG A 69 -6.40 -2.99 6.34
N HIS A 70 -5.20 -2.95 6.92
CA HIS A 70 -4.03 -3.60 6.35
C HIS A 70 -3.40 -4.56 7.36
N PRO A 71 -3.44 -5.89 7.14
CA PRO A 71 -2.67 -6.84 7.94
C PRO A 71 -1.20 -6.75 7.55
N PHE A 72 -0.34 -6.14 8.37
CA PHE A 72 1.10 -6.11 8.11
C PHE A 72 1.78 -7.34 8.70
N HIS A 73 2.57 -8.03 7.89
CA HIS A 73 3.33 -9.22 8.23
C HIS A 73 4.83 -8.98 8.13
N LEU A 74 5.59 -9.54 9.07
CA LEU A 74 7.05 -9.52 9.08
C LEU A 74 7.59 -10.94 8.95
N HIS A 75 8.47 -11.15 7.98
CA HIS A 75 9.17 -12.42 7.82
C HIS A 75 10.25 -12.59 8.90
N GLY A 76 10.58 -13.84 9.24
CA GLY A 76 11.72 -14.19 10.10
C GLY A 76 11.56 -13.87 11.60
N HIS A 77 10.50 -13.17 12.00
CA HIS A 77 10.31 -12.67 13.37
C HIS A 77 8.85 -12.72 13.83
N GLU A 78 8.69 -12.95 15.14
CA GLU A 78 7.48 -12.57 15.88
C GLU A 78 7.77 -11.27 16.64
N PHE A 79 7.14 -10.18 16.24
CA PHE A 79 7.30 -8.87 16.86
C PHE A 79 6.39 -8.71 18.09
N GLN A 80 6.81 -7.84 19.00
CA GLN A 80 5.98 -7.29 20.07
C GLN A 80 5.02 -6.23 19.50
N ALA A 81 3.72 -6.40 19.71
CA ALA A 81 2.71 -5.40 19.39
C ALA A 81 2.56 -4.42 20.57
N LEU A 82 3.22 -3.27 20.48
CA LEU A 82 3.30 -2.30 21.58
C LEU A 82 2.07 -1.39 21.63
N TYR A 83 1.60 -0.96 20.47
CA TYR A 83 0.48 -0.04 20.36
C TYR A 83 -0.29 -0.27 19.06
N ARG A 84 -1.60 -0.08 19.12
CA ARG A 84 -2.49 0.03 17.96
C ARG A 84 -3.52 1.11 18.26
N ALA A 85 -3.56 2.13 17.43
CA ALA A 85 -4.54 3.20 17.54
C ALA A 85 -5.96 2.69 17.22
N PRO A 86 -7.01 3.36 17.75
CA PRO A 86 -8.37 3.20 17.24
C PRO A 86 -8.47 3.62 15.75
N GLU A 87 -9.59 3.29 15.11
CA GLU A 87 -9.90 3.83 13.77
C GLU A 87 -9.93 5.36 13.83
N GLU A 88 -9.43 6.03 12.80
CA GLU A 88 -9.28 7.50 12.75
C GLU A 88 -8.38 8.07 13.87
N GLY A 89 -7.50 7.24 14.44
CA GLY A 89 -6.60 7.62 15.53
C GLY A 89 -5.42 8.52 15.12
N GLY A 90 -5.28 8.85 13.84
CA GLY A 90 -4.22 9.71 13.32
C GLY A 90 -2.85 9.04 13.29
N THR A 91 -1.81 9.84 13.08
CA THR A 91 -0.44 9.33 13.05
C THR A 91 0.09 9.08 14.46
N PHE A 92 1.15 8.27 14.59
CA PHE A 92 1.77 8.02 15.88
C PHE A 92 2.31 9.29 16.54
N ALA A 93 2.80 10.26 15.74
CA ALA A 93 3.24 11.55 16.23
C ALA A 93 2.12 12.35 16.90
N ASP A 94 0.87 12.19 16.42
CA ASP A 94 -0.32 12.85 16.98
C ASP A 94 -0.84 12.17 18.25
N ALA A 95 -0.43 10.91 18.50
CA ALA A 95 -0.98 10.10 19.58
C ALA A 95 -0.50 10.53 20.98
N ASN A 96 0.58 11.32 21.08
CA ASN A 96 1.20 11.75 22.34
C ASN A 96 1.48 10.58 23.31
N ILE A 97 1.96 9.47 22.78
CA ILE A 97 2.26 8.22 23.50
C ILE A 97 3.76 8.14 23.78
N THR A 98 4.10 7.71 24.99
CA THR A 98 5.47 7.52 25.45
C THR A 98 5.76 6.05 25.75
N GLU A 99 7.03 5.71 26.00
CA GLU A 99 7.42 4.36 26.41
C GLU A 99 6.71 3.87 27.68
N ALA A 100 6.27 4.77 28.55
CA ALA A 100 5.56 4.42 29.78
C ALA A 100 4.14 3.89 29.52
N ASP A 101 3.57 4.23 28.36
CA ASP A 101 2.22 3.84 27.97
C ASP A 101 2.17 2.45 27.31
N PHE A 102 3.33 1.91 26.89
CA PHE A 102 3.41 0.58 26.31
C PHE A 102 3.19 -0.51 27.38
N PRO A 103 2.54 -1.63 27.02
CA PRO A 103 2.32 -2.72 27.96
C PRO A 103 3.66 -3.31 28.42
N ALA A 104 3.78 -3.59 29.71
CA ALA A 104 4.98 -4.20 30.29
C ALA A 104 5.30 -5.58 29.68
N VAL A 105 4.26 -6.32 29.28
CA VAL A 105 4.37 -7.61 28.58
C VAL A 105 3.50 -7.56 27.32
N PRO A 106 4.06 -7.10 26.18
CA PRO A 106 3.31 -7.02 24.93
C PRO A 106 2.98 -8.39 24.34
N MET A 107 1.85 -8.49 23.64
CA MET A 107 1.55 -9.63 22.78
C MET A 107 2.65 -9.79 21.71
N ARG A 108 3.00 -11.04 21.37
CA ARG A 108 3.90 -11.36 20.26
C ARG A 108 3.16 -12.11 19.15
N ARG A 109 3.41 -11.72 17.90
CA ARG A 109 2.89 -12.36 16.68
C ARG A 109 3.64 -11.86 15.45
N ASP A 110 3.36 -12.44 14.29
CA ASP A 110 4.01 -12.14 13.00
C ASP A 110 3.15 -11.26 12.07
N THR A 111 1.84 -11.12 12.32
CA THR A 111 0.93 -10.31 11.50
C THR A 111 -0.02 -9.49 12.35
N LEU A 112 -0.07 -8.17 12.19
CA LEU A 112 -1.00 -7.29 12.92
C LEU A 112 -1.75 -6.37 11.95
N VAL A 113 -3.06 -6.24 12.16
CA VAL A 113 -3.89 -5.31 11.39
C VAL A 113 -3.71 -3.89 11.91
N VAL A 114 -3.26 -2.98 11.05
CA VAL A 114 -3.44 -1.54 11.26
C VAL A 114 -4.84 -1.13 10.78
N TRP A 115 -5.50 -0.30 11.57
CA TRP A 115 -6.86 0.16 11.34
C TRP A 115 -6.90 1.42 10.45
N PRO A 116 -8.07 1.74 9.86
CA PRO A 116 -8.24 2.89 8.98
C PRO A 116 -7.73 4.17 9.63
N ASN A 117 -6.94 4.96 8.90
CA ASN A 117 -6.49 6.29 9.33
C ASN A 117 -5.87 6.33 10.74
N GLY A 118 -5.22 5.22 11.15
CA GLY A 118 -4.61 5.05 12.46
C GLY A 118 -3.14 4.63 12.35
N ASN A 119 -2.59 4.08 13.43
CA ASN A 119 -1.21 3.62 13.46
C ASN A 119 -1.00 2.36 14.32
N ILE A 120 0.13 1.68 14.10
CA ILE A 120 0.64 0.60 14.94
C ILE A 120 2.12 0.82 15.26
N VAL A 121 2.53 0.37 16.44
CA VAL A 121 3.93 0.34 16.88
C VAL A 121 4.33 -1.08 17.20
N LEU A 122 5.33 -1.57 16.48
CA LEU A 122 5.88 -2.92 16.59
C LEU A 122 7.32 -2.85 17.06
N ARG A 123 7.79 -3.87 17.78
CA ARG A 123 9.20 -3.98 18.16
C ARG A 123 9.71 -5.39 18.02
N PHE A 124 10.89 -5.56 17.45
CA PHE A 124 11.57 -6.85 17.37
C PHE A 124 13.07 -6.68 17.62
N ARG A 125 13.75 -7.80 17.87
CA ARG A 125 15.20 -7.83 18.00
C ARG A 125 15.77 -8.42 16.72
N ALA A 126 16.74 -7.75 16.11
CA ALA A 126 17.48 -8.22 14.95
C ALA A 126 18.45 -9.37 15.33
N ASN A 127 17.90 -10.53 15.69
CA ASN A 127 18.67 -11.72 16.11
C ASN A 127 18.67 -12.92 15.16
N ASN A 128 18.17 -12.75 13.94
CA ASN A 128 18.06 -13.73 12.89
C ASN A 128 18.66 -13.16 11.57
N PRO A 129 19.99 -13.25 11.36
CA PRO A 129 20.64 -12.73 10.15
C PRO A 129 19.98 -13.24 8.88
N GLY A 130 19.60 -12.33 7.98
CA GLY A 130 18.78 -12.69 6.83
C GLY A 130 18.23 -11.48 6.07
N VAL A 131 17.35 -11.75 5.10
CA VAL A 131 16.60 -10.73 4.38
C VAL A 131 15.12 -10.99 4.58
N TRP A 132 14.44 -10.05 5.21
CA TRP A 132 13.07 -10.21 5.68
C TRP A 132 12.15 -9.16 5.07
N LEU A 133 11.09 -9.61 4.41
CA LEU A 133 10.08 -8.69 3.90
C LEU A 133 9.13 -8.26 5.02
N PHE A 134 8.78 -6.99 5.00
CA PHE A 134 7.70 -6.42 5.80
C PHE A 134 6.65 -5.85 4.86
N HIS A 135 5.46 -6.45 4.82
CA HIS A 135 4.47 -6.12 3.81
C HIS A 135 3.04 -6.29 4.30
N CYS A 136 2.10 -5.65 3.61
CA CYS A 136 0.70 -5.96 3.79
C CYS A 136 0.43 -7.37 3.27
N HIS A 137 -0.35 -8.19 3.98
CA HIS A 137 -0.65 -9.57 3.61
C HIS A 137 -1.94 -9.69 2.77
N ILE A 138 -2.39 -8.59 2.19
CA ILE A 138 -3.40 -8.59 1.12
C ILE A 138 -2.63 -8.63 -0.20
N GLU A 139 -2.74 -9.73 -0.93
CA GLU A 139 -1.91 -10.01 -2.11
C GLU A 139 -1.93 -8.87 -3.14
N TRP A 140 -3.11 -8.28 -3.39
CA TRP A 140 -3.24 -7.15 -4.31
C TRP A 140 -2.40 -5.94 -3.89
N HIS A 141 -2.30 -5.66 -2.58
CA HIS A 141 -1.46 -4.58 -2.06
C HIS A 141 0.04 -4.94 -2.15
N VAL A 142 0.41 -6.21 -1.97
CA VAL A 142 1.78 -6.70 -2.21
C VAL A 142 2.17 -6.46 -3.66
N THR A 143 1.33 -6.88 -4.60
CA THR A 143 1.57 -6.71 -6.05
C THR A 143 1.59 -5.24 -6.47
N SER A 144 0.83 -4.38 -5.79
CA SER A 144 0.87 -2.92 -5.95
C SER A 144 2.09 -2.27 -5.28
N GLY A 145 2.93 -3.04 -4.58
CA GLY A 145 4.24 -2.59 -4.07
C GLY A 145 4.27 -2.19 -2.59
N LEU A 146 3.32 -2.63 -1.76
CA LEU A 146 3.28 -2.33 -0.32
C LEU A 146 4.25 -3.22 0.49
N ILE A 147 5.55 -3.08 0.22
CA ILE A 147 6.63 -3.90 0.77
C ILE A 147 7.80 -3.01 1.19
N ALA A 148 8.40 -3.32 2.34
CA ALA A 148 9.71 -2.89 2.76
C ALA A 148 10.61 -4.10 3.01
N THR A 149 11.93 -3.90 2.96
CA THR A 149 12.90 -4.99 3.10
C THR A 149 13.84 -4.70 4.27
N PHE A 150 13.93 -5.62 5.22
CA PHE A 150 14.95 -5.58 6.27
C PHE A 150 16.11 -6.49 5.88
N VAL A 151 17.31 -5.93 5.77
CA VAL A 151 18.55 -6.66 5.57
C VAL A 151 19.27 -6.74 6.92
N GLU A 152 19.16 -7.89 7.55
CA GLU A 152 19.56 -8.06 8.94
C GLU A 152 20.94 -8.70 9.04
N ALA A 153 21.86 -8.00 9.72
CA ALA A 153 23.22 -8.43 10.00
C ALA A 153 23.91 -9.05 8.76
N PRO A 154 24.05 -8.29 7.65
CA PRO A 154 24.54 -8.84 6.37
C PRO A 154 25.95 -9.45 6.47
N LEU A 155 26.80 -8.94 7.36
CA LEU A 155 28.14 -9.50 7.59
C LEU A 155 28.11 -10.84 8.32
N ASP A 156 27.14 -11.07 9.21
CA ASP A 156 26.95 -12.37 9.86
C ASP A 156 26.28 -13.36 8.90
N LEU A 157 25.33 -12.87 8.10
CA LEU A 157 24.70 -13.63 7.03
C LEU A 157 25.74 -14.21 6.05
N GLN A 158 26.69 -13.39 5.59
CA GLN A 158 27.78 -13.82 4.70
C GLN A 158 28.66 -14.95 5.29
N LYS A 159 28.85 -14.97 6.62
CA LYS A 159 29.69 -15.96 7.30
C LYS A 159 28.95 -17.27 7.59
N THR A 160 27.65 -17.20 7.80
CA THR A 160 26.86 -18.30 8.34
C THR A 160 26.02 -19.02 7.28
N LEU A 161 25.64 -18.33 6.21
CA LEU A 161 24.78 -18.88 5.18
C LEU A 161 25.57 -19.37 3.96
N SER A 162 25.43 -20.66 3.65
CA SER A 162 25.87 -21.23 2.37
C SER A 162 24.64 -21.55 1.53
N ILE A 163 24.62 -21.07 0.29
CA ILE A 163 23.49 -21.31 -0.62
C ILE A 163 23.59 -22.71 -1.23
N PRO A 164 22.56 -23.56 -1.09
CA PRO A 164 22.53 -24.87 -1.74
C PRO A 164 22.57 -24.76 -3.27
N GLN A 165 23.24 -25.70 -3.93
CA GLN A 165 23.38 -25.68 -5.40
C GLN A 165 22.03 -25.60 -6.13
N ASN A 166 21.00 -26.29 -5.62
CA ASN A 166 19.66 -26.27 -6.21
C ASN A 166 19.07 -24.85 -6.29
N HIS A 167 19.34 -23.96 -5.33
CA HIS A 167 18.89 -22.57 -5.39
C HIS A 167 19.54 -21.82 -6.55
N LEU A 168 20.84 -22.05 -6.78
CA LEU A 168 21.58 -21.45 -7.90
C LEU A 168 21.09 -22.01 -9.24
N ASP A 169 20.79 -23.31 -9.31
CA ASP A 169 20.26 -23.96 -10.50
C ASP A 169 18.89 -23.38 -10.89
N VAL A 170 18.02 -23.09 -9.92
CA VAL A 170 16.73 -22.41 -10.15
C VAL A 170 16.93 -21.00 -10.69
N CYS A 171 17.86 -20.22 -10.12
CA CYS A 171 18.19 -18.89 -10.63
C CYS A 171 18.73 -18.96 -12.07
N ALA A 172 19.62 -19.92 -12.36
CA ALA A 172 20.15 -20.13 -13.70
C ALA A 172 19.05 -20.50 -14.71
N ALA A 173 18.14 -21.41 -14.33
CA ALA A 173 16.99 -21.80 -15.16
C ALA A 173 16.04 -20.63 -15.46
N ALA A 174 15.89 -19.70 -14.51
CA ALA A 174 15.07 -18.50 -14.66
C ALA A 174 15.83 -17.29 -15.25
N SER A 175 17.12 -17.44 -15.61
CA SER A 175 17.98 -16.34 -16.05
C SER A 175 18.05 -15.18 -15.05
N VAL A 176 17.99 -15.49 -13.76
CA VAL A 176 18.08 -14.53 -12.66
C VAL A 176 19.53 -14.44 -12.18
N PRO A 177 20.15 -13.25 -12.20
CA PRO A 177 21.52 -13.09 -11.71
C PRO A 177 21.59 -13.28 -10.19
N THR A 178 22.67 -13.91 -9.72
CA THR A 178 22.92 -14.22 -8.30
C THR A 178 24.12 -13.45 -7.73
N ALA A 179 24.54 -12.38 -8.40
CA ALA A 179 25.62 -11.52 -7.94
C ALA A 179 25.43 -10.08 -8.42
N GLY A 180 25.87 -9.12 -7.61
CA GLY A 180 25.79 -7.69 -7.90
C GLY A 180 24.70 -6.96 -7.12
N ASN A 181 24.59 -5.67 -7.36
CA ASN A 181 23.62 -4.80 -6.71
C ASN A 181 22.20 -4.97 -7.29
N ALA A 182 21.24 -4.18 -6.82
CA ALA A 182 19.85 -4.25 -7.30
C ALA A 182 19.66 -4.01 -8.82
N ALA A 183 20.61 -3.34 -9.48
CA ALA A 183 20.64 -3.14 -10.93
C ALA A 183 21.34 -4.27 -11.70
N GLY A 184 21.98 -5.23 -11.01
CA GLY A 184 22.79 -6.29 -11.60
C GLY A 184 24.24 -5.89 -11.88
N ASN A 185 24.69 -4.75 -11.37
CA ASN A 185 26.07 -4.30 -11.54
C ASN A 185 26.97 -4.98 -10.51
N THR A 186 28.13 -5.48 -10.95
CA THR A 186 29.09 -6.25 -10.11
C THR A 186 30.43 -5.55 -9.89
N LYS A 187 30.70 -4.47 -10.64
CA LYS A 187 31.96 -3.71 -10.55
C LYS A 187 31.81 -2.48 -9.68
N ASP A 188 30.93 -1.57 -10.10
CA ASP A 188 30.50 -0.44 -9.29
C ASP A 188 29.15 -0.80 -8.66
N LEU A 189 29.19 -1.12 -7.37
CA LEU A 189 28.03 -1.60 -6.63
C LEU A 189 27.08 -0.47 -6.22
N LEU A 190 27.51 0.79 -6.31
CA LEU A 190 26.66 1.95 -6.02
C LEU A 190 26.03 2.52 -7.31
N ASP A 191 26.52 2.13 -8.48
CA ASP A 191 25.86 2.43 -9.74
C ASP A 191 24.55 1.64 -9.88
N LEU A 192 23.42 2.32 -9.69
CA LEU A 192 22.08 1.75 -9.85
C LEU A 192 21.49 1.98 -11.26
N THR A 193 22.31 2.34 -12.24
CA THR A 193 21.86 2.53 -13.62
C THR A 193 21.21 1.27 -14.16
N GLY A 194 19.96 1.39 -14.60
CA GLY A 194 19.17 0.29 -15.13
C GLY A 194 18.47 -0.57 -14.07
N GLN A 195 18.45 -0.19 -12.80
CA GLN A 195 17.56 -0.83 -11.81
C GLN A 195 16.09 -0.76 -12.26
N ASN A 196 15.27 -1.66 -11.74
CA ASN A 196 13.83 -1.61 -11.99
C ASN A 196 13.23 -0.38 -11.29
N THR A 197 12.52 0.46 -12.05
CA THR A 197 11.88 1.68 -11.53
C THR A 197 10.36 1.58 -11.65
N PRO A 198 9.60 2.22 -10.74
CA PRO A 198 8.17 2.36 -10.93
C PRO A 198 7.87 3.30 -12.12
N PRO A 199 6.65 3.21 -12.69
CA PRO A 199 6.16 4.24 -13.59
C PRO A 199 6.26 5.63 -12.94
N ALA A 200 6.48 6.66 -13.75
CA ALA A 200 6.51 8.03 -13.26
C ALA A 200 5.16 8.41 -12.62
N ARG A 201 5.14 9.40 -11.72
CA ARG A 201 3.88 9.94 -11.20
C ARG A 201 3.06 10.60 -12.31
N LEU A 202 1.75 10.69 -12.09
CA LEU A 202 0.88 11.48 -12.97
C LEU A 202 1.32 12.95 -12.95
N PRO A 203 1.28 13.66 -14.09
CA PRO A 203 1.58 15.08 -14.13
C PRO A 203 0.56 15.86 -13.33
N ASP A 204 1.02 16.91 -12.64
CA ASP A 204 0.12 17.79 -11.89
C ASP A 204 -0.82 18.57 -12.83
N GLY A 205 -2.11 18.53 -12.53
CA GLY A 205 -3.14 19.28 -13.25
C GLY A 205 -3.49 18.73 -14.64
N PHE A 206 -4.12 19.57 -15.46
CA PHE A 206 -4.50 19.18 -16.82
C PHE A 206 -3.30 19.25 -17.76
N THR A 207 -3.04 18.15 -18.47
CA THR A 207 -2.15 18.19 -19.63
C THR A 207 -2.69 19.17 -20.68
N ALA A 208 -1.83 19.72 -21.54
CA ALA A 208 -2.27 20.59 -22.63
C ALA A 208 -3.38 19.94 -23.49
N ARG A 209 -3.28 18.62 -23.73
CA ARG A 209 -4.32 17.83 -24.40
C ARG A 209 -5.62 17.80 -23.60
N GLY A 210 -5.54 17.67 -22.28
CA GLY A 210 -6.69 17.74 -21.37
C GLY A 210 -7.37 19.11 -21.37
N ILE A 211 -6.60 20.20 -21.37
CA ILE A 211 -7.13 21.57 -21.47
C ILE A 211 -7.88 21.75 -22.80
N VAL A 212 -7.26 21.34 -23.90
CA VAL A 212 -7.89 21.42 -25.24
C VAL A 212 -9.20 20.63 -25.24
N ALA A 213 -9.20 19.37 -24.77
CA ALA A 213 -10.41 18.55 -24.72
C ALA A 213 -11.51 19.17 -23.85
N LEU A 214 -11.16 19.75 -22.69
CA LEU A 214 -12.10 20.42 -21.80
C LEU A 214 -12.74 21.64 -22.49
N VAL A 215 -11.93 22.48 -23.15
CA VAL A 215 -12.43 23.67 -23.87
C VAL A 215 -13.41 23.27 -24.96
N PHE A 216 -13.07 22.29 -25.79
CA PHE A 216 -13.98 21.83 -26.86
C PHE A 216 -15.28 21.24 -26.29
N SER A 217 -15.19 20.48 -25.19
CA SER A 217 -16.38 19.92 -24.53
C SER A 217 -17.31 21.02 -24.00
N CYS A 218 -16.75 22.06 -23.38
CA CYS A 218 -17.52 23.22 -22.92
C CYS A 218 -18.16 23.98 -24.10
N VAL A 219 -17.43 24.21 -25.18
CA VAL A 219 -17.95 24.89 -26.39
C VAL A 219 -19.09 24.09 -27.00
N THR A 220 -18.93 22.77 -27.18
CA THR A 220 -19.99 21.91 -27.71
C THR A 220 -21.21 21.89 -26.80
N GLY A 221 -21.02 21.85 -25.48
CA GLY A 221 -22.12 21.93 -24.51
C GLY A 221 -22.92 23.23 -24.63
N ILE A 222 -22.23 24.37 -24.70
CA ILE A 222 -22.87 25.69 -24.87
C ILE A 222 -23.62 25.77 -26.20
N LEU A 223 -22.98 25.33 -27.30
CA LEU A 223 -23.63 25.31 -28.62
C LEU A 223 -24.86 24.41 -28.62
N GLY A 224 -24.82 23.25 -27.97
CA GLY A 224 -25.97 22.35 -27.84
C GLY A 224 -27.15 23.02 -27.13
N VAL A 225 -26.90 23.70 -26.02
CA VAL A 225 -27.94 24.46 -25.29
C VAL A 225 -28.51 25.60 -26.14
N LEU A 226 -27.66 26.34 -26.86
CA LEU A 226 -28.10 27.42 -27.74
C LEU A 226 -28.97 26.92 -28.90
N VAL A 227 -28.61 25.80 -29.52
CA VAL A 227 -29.39 25.19 -30.60
C VAL A 227 -30.77 24.75 -30.11
N VAL A 228 -30.85 24.10 -28.95
CA VAL A 228 -32.14 23.72 -28.35
C VAL A 228 -32.99 24.94 -28.05
N GLY A 229 -32.39 25.99 -27.47
CA GLY A 229 -33.09 27.25 -27.22
C GLY A 229 -33.59 27.91 -28.51
N TRP A 230 -32.79 27.90 -29.58
CA TRP A 230 -33.19 28.46 -30.86
C TRP A 230 -34.36 27.69 -31.48
N TYR A 231 -34.29 26.35 -31.54
CA TYR A 231 -35.40 25.53 -32.05
C TYR A 231 -36.67 25.68 -31.20
N GLY A 232 -36.54 25.81 -29.87
CA GLY A 232 -37.69 26.06 -28.99
C GLY A 232 -38.34 27.43 -29.18
N LEU A 233 -37.62 28.42 -29.68
CA LEU A 233 -38.11 29.77 -29.96
C LEU A 233 -38.45 30.01 -31.44
N ALA A 234 -38.08 29.08 -32.33
CA ALA A 234 -38.42 29.16 -33.75
C ALA A 234 -39.94 29.04 -33.91
N LYS A 235 -40.57 30.10 -34.45
CA LYS A 235 -41.98 30.05 -34.83
C LYS A 235 -42.13 29.04 -35.96
N THR A 236 -43.02 28.07 -35.81
CA THR A 236 -43.47 27.24 -36.92
C THR A 236 -44.09 28.18 -37.95
N GLU A 237 -43.54 28.24 -39.16
CA GLU A 237 -44.24 28.88 -40.26
C GLU A 237 -45.58 28.16 -40.42
N ASP A 238 -46.67 28.93 -40.47
CA ASP A 238 -48.02 28.42 -40.67
C ASP A 238 -48.06 27.66 -42.00
N GLY A 239 -47.91 26.33 -41.94
CA GLY A 239 -48.23 25.45 -43.04
C GLY A 239 -49.71 25.64 -43.44
N PRO A 240 -50.05 25.50 -44.73
CA PRO A 240 -51.39 25.82 -45.22
C PRO A 240 -52.43 25.04 -44.41
N SER A 241 -53.46 25.77 -43.96
CA SER A 241 -54.61 25.27 -43.22
C SER A 241 -55.19 24.01 -43.86
N GLY A 242 -54.99 22.87 -43.22
CA GLY A 242 -55.43 21.60 -43.80
C GLY A 242 -55.40 20.43 -42.83
N SER A 243 -56.59 20.11 -42.31
CA SER A 243 -56.98 18.90 -41.57
C SER A 243 -56.42 18.74 -40.15
N GLY A 244 -57.31 18.99 -39.19
CA GLY A 244 -57.11 18.63 -37.79
C GLY A 244 -57.01 17.12 -37.62
N TYR A 245 -56.05 16.68 -36.82
CA TYR A 245 -56.12 15.38 -36.18
C TYR A 245 -57.15 15.47 -35.05
N ALA A 246 -58.33 14.92 -35.32
CA ALA A 246 -59.32 14.63 -34.28
C ALA A 246 -58.71 13.61 -33.32
N GLY A 247 -58.66 13.96 -32.04
CA GLY A 247 -58.30 13.01 -30.99
C GLY A 247 -59.29 11.82 -30.98
N PRO A 248 -58.83 10.59 -30.69
CA PRO A 248 -59.73 9.46 -30.56
C PRO A 248 -60.65 9.65 -29.33
N PRO A 249 -61.90 9.22 -29.41
CA PRO A 249 -62.87 9.39 -28.34
C PRO A 249 -62.45 8.59 -27.10
N SER A 250 -62.74 9.18 -25.94
CA SER A 250 -62.75 8.52 -24.64
C SER A 250 -63.75 7.36 -24.67
N ASP A 251 -63.27 6.13 -24.73
CA ASP A 251 -63.88 4.96 -24.08
C ASP A 251 -63.06 3.71 -24.44
N THR A 252 -62.19 3.28 -23.54
CA THR A 252 -62.00 1.88 -23.15
C THR A 252 -60.84 1.77 -22.17
N ALA A 253 -61.14 1.19 -21.01
CA ALA A 253 -60.21 0.93 -19.93
C ALA A 253 -59.15 -0.11 -20.33
N ALA A 254 -57.88 0.17 -19.99
CA ALA A 254 -56.84 -0.86 -19.91
C ALA A 254 -55.84 -0.50 -18.79
N ALA A 255 -56.04 -1.18 -17.66
CA ALA A 255 -55.09 -1.58 -16.63
C ALA A 255 -53.85 -0.70 -16.36
N VAL A 256 -53.93 0.06 -15.26
CA VAL A 256 -52.76 0.46 -14.47
C VAL A 256 -52.18 -0.81 -13.84
N VAL A 257 -51.08 -1.34 -14.38
CA VAL A 257 -50.23 -2.30 -13.66
C VAL A 257 -49.51 -1.52 -12.57
N ARG A 258 -50.04 -1.60 -11.35
CA ARG A 258 -49.28 -1.23 -10.14
C ARG A 258 -48.14 -2.22 -9.99
N ALA A 259 -46.91 -1.73 -10.04
CA ALA A 259 -45.75 -2.48 -9.59
C ALA A 259 -45.98 -2.81 -8.10
N GLY A 260 -46.00 -4.11 -7.81
CA GLY A 260 -46.32 -4.67 -6.51
C GLY A 260 -45.30 -4.28 -5.43
N ASP A 261 -45.82 -4.30 -4.21
CA ASP A 261 -45.16 -4.02 -2.96
C ASP A 261 -43.77 -4.65 -2.85
N GLY A 262 -42.80 -3.79 -2.51
CA GLY A 262 -41.49 -4.19 -2.05
C GLY A 262 -41.61 -5.07 -0.81
N GLN A 263 -40.94 -6.20 -0.88
CA GLN A 263 -40.74 -7.15 0.21
C GLN A 263 -40.36 -6.45 1.52
N GLN A 264 -41.17 -6.66 2.54
CA GLN A 264 -40.76 -6.52 3.94
C GLN A 264 -39.62 -7.51 4.18
N LYS A 265 -38.42 -6.98 4.45
CA LYS A 265 -37.34 -7.75 5.05
C LYS A 265 -37.57 -7.79 6.55
N GLU A 266 -37.74 -9.00 7.07
CA GLU A 266 -37.79 -9.27 8.51
C GLU A 266 -36.47 -8.84 9.19
N PRO A 267 -36.53 -8.35 10.44
CA PRO A 267 -35.34 -8.04 11.21
C PRO A 267 -34.70 -9.33 11.75
N ILE A 268 -33.44 -9.58 11.37
CA ILE A 268 -32.61 -10.62 11.98
C ILE A 268 -32.21 -10.12 13.38
N MET A 269 -32.77 -10.76 14.40
CA MET A 269 -32.44 -10.57 15.80
C MET A 269 -31.04 -11.13 16.08
N VAL A 270 -30.14 -10.26 16.55
CA VAL A 270 -28.83 -10.62 17.09
C VAL A 270 -29.04 -11.15 18.51
N GLY A 271 -28.83 -12.46 18.71
CA GLY A 271 -28.73 -13.06 20.03
C GLY A 271 -27.32 -12.89 20.62
N PRO A 272 -27.18 -12.71 21.95
CA PRO A 272 -25.88 -12.60 22.60
C PRO A 272 -25.19 -13.97 22.73
N CYS A 273 -23.88 -14.01 22.52
CA CYS A 273 -23.04 -15.15 22.89
C CYS A 273 -22.51 -14.93 24.32
N PRO A 274 -22.53 -15.94 25.21
CA PRO A 274 -22.08 -15.78 26.59
C PRO A 274 -20.56 -15.67 26.68
N ALA A 275 -20.13 -14.84 27.63
CA ALA A 275 -18.75 -14.74 28.09
C ALA A 275 -18.41 -15.94 28.98
N ASP A 276 -17.29 -16.61 28.68
CA ASP A 276 -16.60 -17.45 29.64
C ASP A 276 -15.20 -16.92 29.93
N ARG A 277 -14.96 -16.76 31.24
CA ARG A 277 -13.69 -16.48 31.91
C ARG A 277 -12.79 -17.73 31.79
N VAL A 278 -11.47 -17.68 31.97
CA VAL A 278 -10.66 -17.77 33.23
C VAL A 278 -9.17 -17.96 32.74
N PRO A 279 -8.12 -18.02 33.60
CA PRO A 279 -7.28 -16.95 34.18
C PRO A 279 -5.83 -16.90 33.64
N VAL A 280 -5.12 -15.88 34.15
CA VAL A 280 -3.68 -15.55 34.03
C VAL A 280 -2.82 -16.40 34.98
N GLU A 281 -1.55 -16.67 34.63
CA GLU A 281 -0.41 -16.67 35.59
C GLU A 281 0.93 -16.29 34.91
N PRO A 282 1.93 -15.79 35.68
CA PRO A 282 3.00 -14.90 35.20
C PRO A 282 4.40 -15.56 35.20
N ASP A 283 5.37 -14.96 34.51
CA ASP A 283 6.65 -14.54 35.13
C ASP A 283 7.71 -14.05 34.13
N GLY A 284 8.57 -13.13 34.61
CA GLY A 284 9.97 -13.09 34.20
C GLY A 284 10.48 -11.79 33.58
N HIS A 285 10.77 -10.79 34.42
CA HIS A 285 11.58 -9.62 34.05
C HIS A 285 13.05 -9.98 33.72
N ARG A 286 13.59 -9.43 32.62
CA ARG A 286 15.02 -9.07 32.47
C ARG A 286 15.21 -7.79 31.63
N SER A 287 16.25 -7.05 32.02
CA SER A 287 16.62 -5.66 31.70
C SER A 287 16.95 -5.34 30.23
N PRO A 288 16.89 -4.06 29.81
CA PRO A 288 16.99 -3.68 28.39
C PRO A 288 18.45 -3.51 27.92
N ALA A 289 18.73 -4.05 26.73
CA ALA A 289 19.85 -3.63 25.90
C ALA A 289 19.48 -2.36 25.11
N ALA A 290 20.49 -1.57 24.73
CA ALA A 290 20.36 -0.29 24.05
C ALA A 290 19.46 -0.36 22.81
N ARG A 291 18.62 0.67 22.63
CA ARG A 291 17.57 0.76 21.61
C ARG A 291 17.98 1.75 20.53
N ARG A 292 17.81 1.39 19.25
CA ARG A 292 17.84 2.34 18.13
C ARG A 292 16.46 2.35 17.49
N ALA A 293 15.76 3.49 17.56
CA ALA A 293 14.47 3.66 16.89
C ALA A 293 14.71 3.96 15.41
N TRP A 294 14.12 3.14 14.53
CA TRP A 294 14.09 3.41 13.10
C TRP A 294 12.71 3.98 12.76
N ASN A 295 12.60 5.31 12.75
CA ASN A 295 11.36 5.97 12.31
C ASN A 295 11.24 5.81 10.79
N LEU A 296 10.16 5.19 10.33
CA LEU A 296 9.73 5.23 8.93
C LEU A 296 9.09 6.60 8.60
N GLU A 297 9.64 7.69 9.10
CA GLU A 297 9.17 9.05 8.82
C GLU A 297 10.09 9.69 7.77
N ASN A 298 9.50 10.45 6.84
CA ASN A 298 10.22 11.18 5.80
C ASN A 298 11.42 11.97 6.37
N PRO A 299 12.62 11.89 5.75
CA PRO A 299 13.63 12.91 5.92
C PRO A 299 13.15 14.14 5.14
N VAL A 300 12.50 15.08 5.82
CA VAL A 300 12.37 16.44 5.28
C VAL A 300 13.73 17.11 5.47
N GLY A 301 14.36 17.45 4.35
CA GLY A 301 15.80 17.68 4.24
C GLY A 301 16.37 18.91 4.94
N SER A 302 17.70 19.01 4.88
CA SER A 302 18.40 20.27 4.66
C SER A 302 19.29 20.12 3.43
N MET A 303 19.30 21.16 2.60
CA MET A 303 20.37 21.46 1.64
C MET A 303 21.72 21.55 2.35
#